data_AF-A0A1Y2AFS3-F1
#
_entry.id   AF-A0A1Y2AFS3-F1
#
_cell.length_a   1.000
_cell.length_b   1.000
_cell.length_c   1.000
_cell.angle_alpha   90.00
_cell.angle_beta   90.00
_cell.angle_gamma   90.00
#
_symmetry.space_group_name_H-M   'P 1'
#
loop_
_entity.id
_entity.type
_entity.pdbx_description
1 polymer ?
#
loop_
_entity_poly.entity_id
_entity_poly.type
_entity_poly.pdbx_seq_one_letter_code
_entity_poly.pdbx_strand_id
1 'polypeptide(L)' 'PAFNGFVHSAHNTTTCDPLPHPPVDNTSFQSILSYYKSLNIFKVVTPINIEAFSTAFSIHPNKPYIQSVVRGFTEGFW' A
#
# COMPACT_ATOMS: atom_id res chain seq x y z
N PRO A 1 25.95 12.46 -22.19
CA PRO A 1 25.97 12.94 -20.78
C PRO A 1 25.10 12.02 -19.89
N ALA A 2 25.73 11.20 -19.05
CA ALA A 2 25.01 10.35 -18.11
C ALA A 2 24.41 11.23 -17.00
N PHE A 3 23.09 11.27 -16.92
CA PHE A 3 22.39 11.92 -15.81
C PHE A 3 22.65 11.12 -14.54
N ASN A 4 23.59 11.59 -13.71
CA ASN A 4 23.88 11.00 -12.40
C ASN A 4 22.96 11.59 -11.32
N GLY A 5 21.67 11.65 -11.62
CA GLY A 5 20.66 12.24 -10.73
C GLY A 5 20.29 11.25 -9.64
N PHE A 6 20.87 11.38 -8.45
CA PHE A 6 20.40 10.66 -7.28
C PHE A 6 19.03 11.23 -6.88
N VAL A 7 17.97 10.49 -7.22
CA VAL A 7 16.61 10.88 -6.85
C VAL A 7 16.30 10.24 -5.51
N HIS A 8 16.37 11.02 -4.43
CA HIS A 8 16.09 10.56 -3.07
C HIS A 8 14.73 9.84 -2.95
N SER A 9 13.71 10.28 -3.69
CA SER A 9 12.40 9.60 -3.67
C SER A 9 12.44 8.21 -4.32
N ALA A 10 13.21 8.03 -5.40
CA ALA A 10 13.39 6.72 -6.04
C ALA A 10 14.27 5.78 -5.21
N HIS A 11 15.27 6.32 -4.50
CA HIS A 11 16.05 5.54 -3.55
C HIS A 11 15.19 5.15 -2.33
N ASN A 12 14.37 6.06 -1.82
CA ASN A 12 13.51 5.79 -0.68
C ASN A 12 12.51 4.65 -0.95
N THR A 13 11.99 4.48 -2.16
CA THR A 13 11.12 3.30 -2.42
C THR A 13 11.85 1.98 -2.20
N THR A 14 13.18 1.95 -2.36
CA THR A 14 13.99 0.74 -2.14
C THR A 14 14.30 0.44 -0.67
N THR A 15 14.12 1.42 0.22
CA THR A 15 14.47 1.30 1.65
C THR A 15 13.32 1.62 2.61
N CYS A 16 12.19 2.12 2.12
CA CYS A 16 11.06 2.50 2.95
C CYS A 16 10.40 1.29 3.64
N ASP A 17 10.04 1.45 4.90
CA ASP A 17 9.27 0.44 5.62
C ASP A 17 7.87 0.27 5.01
N PRO A 18 7.27 -0.93 5.11
CA PRO A 18 5.87 -1.13 4.75
C PRO A 18 4.95 -0.12 5.42
N LEU A 19 3.90 0.30 4.71
CA LEU A 19 2.88 1.15 5.28
C LEU A 19 2.28 0.53 6.55
N PRO A 20 1.93 1.35 7.55
CA PRO A 20 1.45 0.86 8.83
C PRO A 20 0.20 0.01 8.67
N HIS A 21 0.06 -0.93 9.59
CA HIS A 21 -1.04 -1.86 9.64
C HIS A 21 -2.00 -1.45 10.75
N PRO A 22 -3.23 -1.95 10.71
CA PRO A 22 -4.08 -2.04 11.89
C PRO A 22 -3.35 -2.36 13.18
N PRO A 23 -3.61 -1.63 14.26
CA PRO A 23 -3.46 -2.18 15.59
C PRO A 23 -4.30 -3.46 15.68
N VAL A 24 -3.61 -4.60 15.87
CA VAL A 24 -4.23 -5.93 15.97
C VAL A 24 -4.76 -6.22 17.37
N ASP A 25 -4.31 -5.45 18.35
CA ASP A 25 -4.59 -5.58 19.79
C ASP A 25 -5.93 -4.97 20.22
N ASN A 26 -6.58 -4.19 19.36
CA ASN A 26 -7.88 -3.58 19.65
C ASN A 26 -9.02 -4.39 19.00
N THR A 27 -9.53 -5.39 19.72
CA THR A 27 -10.65 -6.26 19.29
C THR A 27 -11.92 -5.47 18.96
N SER A 28 -12.21 -4.41 19.70
CA SER A 28 -13.30 -3.48 19.42
C SER A 28 -13.14 -2.81 18.05
N PHE A 29 -11.94 -2.35 17.73
CA PHE A 29 -11.63 -1.74 16.45
C PHE A 29 -11.78 -2.74 15.29
N GLN A 30 -11.26 -3.96 15.42
CA GLN A 30 -11.38 -4.99 14.38
C GLN A 30 -12.84 -5.37 14.09
N SER A 31 -13.68 -5.40 15.14
CA SER A 31 -15.11 -5.67 15.03
C SER A 31 -15.84 -4.56 14.27
N ILE A 32 -15.53 -3.29 14.60
CA ILE A 32 -16.08 -2.11 13.92
C ILE A 32 -15.65 -2.07 12.46
N LEU A 33 -14.36 -2.31 12.18
CA LEU A 33 -13.85 -2.30 10.82
C LEU A 33 -14.47 -3.40 9.96
N SER A 34 -14.66 -4.59 10.53
CA SER A 34 -15.33 -5.72 9.85
C SER A 34 -16.80 -5.43 9.55
N TYR A 35 -17.51 -4.80 10.49
CA TYR A 35 -18.89 -4.36 10.29
C TYR A 35 -19.00 -3.33 9.15
N TYR A 36 -18.14 -2.32 9.12
CA TYR A 36 -18.18 -1.33 8.03
C TYR A 36 -17.74 -1.90 6.67
N LYS A 37 -16.79 -2.84 6.66
CA LYS A 37 -16.43 -3.57 5.44
C LYS A 37 -17.60 -4.41 4.90
N SER A 38 -18.38 -5.06 5.76
CA SER A 38 -19.55 -5.85 5.32
C SER A 38 -20.67 -5.00 4.73
N LEU A 39 -20.80 -3.76 5.17
CA LEU A 39 -21.75 -2.79 4.62
C LEU A 39 -21.30 -2.17 3.28
N ASN A 40 -20.05 -2.38 2.86
CA ASN A 40 -19.48 -1.83 1.63
C ASN A 40 -19.65 -0.30 1.50
N ILE A 41 -19.71 0.42 2.63
CA ILE A 41 -19.94 1.89 2.66
C ILE A 41 -18.67 2.70 2.43
N PHE A 42 -17.50 2.10 2.63
CA PHE A 42 -16.19 2.72 2.38
C PHE A 42 -15.47 1.96 1.27
N LYS A 43 -15.92 2.17 0.03
CA LYS A 43 -15.20 1.63 -1.13
C LYS A 43 -13.96 2.48 -1.40
N VAL A 44 -12.81 1.83 -1.44
CA VAL A 44 -11.57 2.45 -1.92
C VAL A 44 -11.69 2.60 -3.42
N VAL A 45 -11.70 3.85 -3.89
CA VAL A 45 -11.70 4.18 -5.31
C VAL A 45 -10.40 4.87 -5.62
N THR A 46 -9.63 4.28 -6.53
CA THR A 46 -8.36 4.84 -7.01
C THR A 46 -8.37 4.88 -8.53
N PRO A 47 -7.87 5.97 -9.16
CA PRO A 47 -7.68 6.00 -10.61
C PRO A 47 -6.50 5.12 -11.08
N ILE A 48 -5.74 4.54 -10.14
CA ILE A 48 -4.58 3.70 -10.44
C ILE A 48 -5.05 2.29 -10.83
N ASN A 49 -4.57 1.79 -11.96
CA ASN A 49 -4.72 0.37 -12.30
C ASN A 49 -3.80 -0.47 -11.39
N ILE A 50 -4.41 -1.11 -10.38
CA ILE A 50 -3.71 -1.87 -9.35
C ILE A 50 -2.97 -3.09 -9.95
N GLU A 51 -3.55 -3.76 -10.94
CA GLU A 51 -2.93 -4.92 -11.59
C GLU A 51 -1.70 -4.51 -12.40
N ALA A 52 -1.80 -3.44 -13.18
CA ALA A 52 -0.69 -2.88 -13.93
C ALA A 52 0.42 -2.40 -12.99
N PHE A 53 0.06 -1.75 -11.88
CA PHE A 53 1.01 -1.31 -10.85
C PHE A 53 1.75 -2.50 -10.23
N SER A 54 1.02 -3.53 -9.77
CA SER A 54 1.61 -4.73 -9.17
C SER A 54 2.56 -5.44 -10.14
N THR A 55 2.17 -5.54 -11.40
CA THR A 55 2.99 -6.14 -12.47
C THR A 55 4.26 -5.33 -12.73
N ALA A 56 4.15 -4.00 -12.84
CA ALA A 56 5.29 -3.11 -13.07
C ALA A 56 6.34 -3.22 -11.96
N PHE A 57 5.93 -3.43 -10.71
CA PHE A 57 6.81 -3.58 -9.56
C PHE A 57 7.04 -5.04 -9.12
N SER A 58 6.76 -5.99 -10.02
CA SER A 58 6.94 -7.43 -9.76
C SER A 58 8.40 -7.85 -9.53
N ILE A 59 9.37 -7.04 -9.95
CA ILE A 59 10.81 -7.29 -9.72
C ILE A 59 11.45 -6.26 -8.78
N HIS A 60 10.64 -5.42 -8.12
CA HIS A 60 11.14 -4.37 -7.24
C HIS A 60 11.82 -4.98 -5.99
N PRO A 61 12.99 -4.48 -5.56
CA PRO A 61 13.74 -5.07 -4.44
C PRO A 61 13.02 -4.94 -3.10
N ASN A 62 12.29 -3.84 -2.87
CA ASN A 62 11.49 -3.65 -1.68
C ASN A 62 10.06 -4.19 -1.87
N LYS A 63 9.94 -5.51 -1.92
CA LYS A 63 8.64 -6.20 -2.01
C LYS A 63 7.68 -5.86 -0.86
N PRO A 64 8.12 -5.80 0.40
CA PRO A 64 7.23 -5.50 1.52
C PRO A 64 6.53 -4.15 1.38
N TYR A 65 7.26 -3.11 0.95
CA TYR A 65 6.67 -1.79 0.73
C TYR A 65 5.65 -1.80 -0.40
N ILE A 66 5.99 -2.37 -1.57
CA ILE A 66 5.07 -2.43 -2.71
C ILE A 66 3.79 -3.20 -2.36
N GLN A 67 3.89 -4.31 -1.64
CA GLN A 67 2.73 -5.07 -1.20
C GLN A 67 1.83 -4.27 -0.25
N SER A 68 2.42 -3.47 0.65
CA SER A 68 1.64 -2.61 1.54
C SER A 68 0.89 -1.49 0.81
N VAL A 69 1.47 -0.95 -0.27
CA VAL A 69 0.83 0.04 -1.14
C VAL A 69 -0.33 -0.60 -1.94
N VAL A 70 -0.10 -1.77 -2.53
CA VAL A 70 -1.13 -2.55 -3.25
C VAL A 70 -2.31 -2.86 -2.31
N ARG A 71 -2.02 -3.26 -1.07
CA ARG A 71 -3.05 -3.43 -0.05
C ARG A 71 -3.80 -2.12 0.20
N GLY A 72 -3.10 -1.00 0.39
CA GLY A 72 -3.73 0.31 0.60
C GLY A 72 -4.70 0.72 -0.51
N PHE A 73 -4.36 0.43 -1.76
CA PHE A 73 -5.26 0.66 -2.90
C PHE A 73 -6.46 -0.28 -2.96
N THR A 74 -6.40 -1.43 -2.30
CA THR A 74 -7.45 -2.46 -2.34
C THR A 74 -8.37 -2.39 -1.13
N GLU A 75 -7.78 -2.20 0.05
CA GLU A 75 -8.46 -2.29 1.36
C GLU A 75 -8.54 -0.96 2.10
N GLY A 76 -7.77 0.04 1.66
CA GLY A 76 -7.70 1.36 2.24
C GLY A 76 -6.36 1.58 2.93
N PHE A 77 -5.90 2.83 2.93
CA PHE A 77 -4.88 3.24 3.89
C PHE A 77 -5.54 3.39 5.25
N TRP A 78 -4.79 3.05 6.28
CA TRP A 78 -5.25 3.12 7.66
C TRP A 78 -5.82 4.49 8.03
#